data_AF-A0A443SFR5-F1
#
_entry.id   AF-A0A443SFR5-F1
#
_cell.length_a   1.000
_cell.length_b   1.000
_cell.length_c   1.000
_cell.angle_alpha   90.00
_cell.angle_beta   90.00
_cell.angle_gamma   90.00
#
_symmetry.space_group_name_H-M   'P 1'
#
loop_
_entity.id
_entity.type
_entity.pdbx_description
1 polymer ?
#
loop_
_entity_poly.entity_id
_entity_poly.type
_entity_poly.pdbx_seq_one_letter_code
_entity_poly.pdbx_strand_id
1 'polypeptide(L)'
;MYIASLCNVFFSVKTQKFNNFGLNSIKELVNEKKINYFMIKEGATETFFKESKIFEYRKIYENVEKNNNFVLTKENGFNKVVNNENNVFISEQVIIMNSNDHNSLSDCELMSLDNSIIERGFGIATEIGSHLGLMLNQVLLDLQSEGILDDLKQKWFNNDNNLCDVTKHDFVES
;
A
#
# COMPACT_ATOMS: atom_id res chain seq x y z
N MET A 1 11.53 10.41 13.20
CA MET A 1 11.23 9.23 12.36
C MET A 1 9.72 9.17 12.24
N TYR A 2 9.17 9.48 11.06
CA TYR A 2 7.72 9.43 10.85
C TYR A 2 7.33 7.98 10.58
N ILE A 3 6.51 7.40 11.45
CA ILE A 3 5.94 6.07 11.25
C ILE A 3 4.68 6.30 10.42
N ALA A 4 4.70 5.83 9.18
CA ALA A 4 3.52 5.77 8.34
C ALA A 4 3.11 4.29 8.19
N SER A 5 1.81 4.04 8.16
CA SER A 5 1.33 2.80 7.57
C SER A 5 1.63 2.86 6.09
N LEU A 6 2.51 1.99 5.58
CA LEU A 6 3.03 2.16 4.23
C LEU A 6 2.78 1.01 3.29
N CYS A 7 2.43 -0.20 3.71
CA CYS A 7 2.15 -1.27 2.74
C CYS A 7 0.70 -1.73 2.78
N ASN A 8 0.03 -1.65 1.62
CA ASN A 8 -1.37 -2.02 1.46
C ASN A 8 -1.53 -3.08 0.37
N VAL A 9 -2.65 -3.78 0.49
CA VAL A 9 -3.19 -4.69 -0.52
C VAL A 9 -4.25 -3.94 -1.31
N PHE A 10 -4.07 -3.88 -2.61
CA PHE A 10 -4.99 -3.31 -3.58
C PHE A 10 -5.73 -4.42 -4.32
N PHE A 11 -7.04 -4.28 -4.43
CA PHE A 11 -7.93 -5.22 -5.11
C PHE A 11 -8.97 -4.46 -5.93
N SER A 12 -9.64 -5.14 -6.87
CA SER A 12 -10.69 -4.51 -7.68
C SER A 12 -12.01 -4.45 -6.92
N VAL A 13 -12.76 -3.35 -7.07
CA VAL A 13 -14.11 -3.15 -6.53
C VAL A 13 -15.11 -4.22 -6.97
N LYS A 14 -14.91 -4.79 -8.15
CA LYS A 14 -15.74 -5.89 -8.67
C LYS A 14 -15.66 -7.15 -7.79
N THR A 15 -14.66 -7.23 -6.91
CA THR A 15 -14.39 -8.40 -6.09
C THR A 15 -15.21 -8.43 -4.80
N GLN A 16 -16.41 -9.02 -4.86
CA GLN A 16 -17.29 -9.16 -3.69
C GLN A 16 -16.67 -9.95 -2.53
N LYS A 17 -15.70 -10.82 -2.82
CA LYS A 17 -15.02 -11.61 -1.78
C LYS A 17 -14.30 -10.73 -0.77
N PHE A 18 -13.64 -9.65 -1.21
CA PHE A 18 -12.79 -8.81 -0.36
C PHE A 18 -13.57 -7.85 0.53
N ASN A 19 -14.83 -7.58 0.21
CA ASN A 19 -15.73 -6.72 1.02
C ASN A 19 -16.04 -7.31 2.40
N ASN A 20 -15.91 -8.63 2.57
CA ASN A 20 -16.14 -9.32 3.85
C ASN A 20 -14.84 -9.69 4.60
N PHE A 21 -13.65 -9.40 4.04
CA PHE A 21 -12.40 -9.67 4.76
C PHE A 21 -12.23 -8.59 5.83
N GLY A 22 -12.53 -8.96 7.08
CA GLY A 22 -12.21 -8.14 8.23
C GLY A 22 -10.72 -7.81 8.27
N LEU A 23 -10.43 -6.61 8.80
CA LEU A 23 -9.17 -5.85 8.86
C LEU A 23 -7.89 -6.58 9.35
N ASN A 24 -7.90 -7.90 9.60
CA ASN A 24 -6.81 -8.66 10.25
C ASN A 24 -6.34 -9.91 9.48
N SER A 25 -6.69 -10.05 8.20
CA SER A 25 -6.81 -11.37 7.58
C SER A 25 -5.79 -11.72 6.49
N ILE A 26 -4.56 -11.21 6.54
CA ILE A 26 -3.46 -11.75 5.69
C ILE A 26 -3.43 -13.28 5.76
N LYS A 27 -3.70 -13.85 6.95
CA LYS A 27 -3.87 -15.28 7.16
C LYS A 27 -4.95 -15.92 6.28
N GLU A 28 -6.10 -15.26 6.13
CA GLU A 28 -7.21 -15.75 5.31
C GLU A 28 -6.88 -15.57 3.81
N LEU A 29 -6.29 -14.44 3.42
CA LEU A 29 -5.78 -14.21 2.07
C LEU A 29 -4.83 -15.33 1.64
N VAL A 30 -3.83 -15.63 2.48
CA VAL A 30 -2.81 -16.65 2.23
C VAL A 30 -3.37 -18.08 2.14
N ASN A 31 -4.55 -18.32 2.71
CA ASN A 31 -5.22 -19.62 2.66
C ASN A 31 -6.13 -19.77 1.43
N GLU A 32 -6.55 -18.67 0.81
CA GLU A 32 -7.33 -18.71 -0.41
C GLU A 32 -6.43 -19.05 -1.62
N LYS A 33 -6.65 -20.24 -2.19
CA LYS A 33 -5.82 -20.77 -3.29
C LYS A 33 -6.03 -20.06 -4.63
N LYS A 34 -7.08 -19.24 -4.76
CA LYS A 34 -7.48 -18.60 -6.03
C LYS A 34 -6.88 -17.22 -6.23
N ILE A 35 -6.22 -16.64 -5.24
CA ILE A 35 -5.68 -15.28 -5.32
C ILE A 35 -4.28 -15.30 -5.94
N ASN A 36 -4.06 -14.42 -6.92
CA ASN A 36 -2.74 -14.14 -7.47
C ASN A 36 -2.21 -12.84 -6.87
N TYR A 37 -1.02 -12.92 -6.28
CA TYR A 37 -0.34 -11.76 -5.71
C TYR A 37 0.64 -11.15 -6.71
N PHE A 38 0.72 -9.83 -6.74
CA PHE A 38 1.66 -9.06 -7.56
C PHE A 38 2.46 -8.09 -6.69
N MET A 39 3.75 -7.92 -6.98
CA MET A 39 4.66 -7.00 -6.30
C MET A 39 5.59 -6.32 -7.31
N ILE A 40 6.06 -5.11 -7.00
CA ILE A 40 7.10 -4.46 -7.80
C ILE A 40 8.42 -5.20 -7.63
N LYS A 41 9.06 -5.54 -8.74
CA LYS A 41 10.35 -6.23 -8.77
C LYS A 41 11.46 -5.35 -8.18
N GLU A 42 12.35 -5.95 -7.40
CA GLU A 42 13.52 -5.35 -6.76
C GLU A 42 13.16 -4.15 -5.84
N GLY A 43 11.92 -4.12 -5.34
CA GLY A 43 11.43 -3.09 -4.43
C GLY A 43 11.64 -3.38 -2.94
N ALA A 44 11.41 -2.36 -2.11
CA ALA A 44 11.44 -2.50 -0.65
C ALA A 44 10.37 -3.50 -0.13
N THR A 45 9.20 -3.50 -0.77
CA THR A 45 8.11 -4.45 -0.51
C THR A 45 8.55 -5.88 -0.82
N GLU A 46 9.10 -6.14 -2.01
CA GLU A 46 9.60 -7.49 -2.35
C GLU A 46 10.61 -7.99 -1.31
N THR A 47 11.63 -7.17 -1.02
CA THR A 47 12.70 -7.52 -0.08
C THR A 47 12.13 -7.84 1.30
N PHE A 48 11.14 -7.07 1.76
CA PHE A 48 10.47 -7.34 3.03
C PHE A 48 9.78 -8.70 3.05
N PHE A 49 8.95 -9.00 2.06
CA PHE A 49 8.19 -10.26 2.01
C PHE A 49 9.13 -11.47 1.86
N LYS A 50 10.24 -11.31 1.11
CA LYS A 50 11.31 -12.29 0.96
C LYS A 50 12.02 -12.61 2.27
N GLU A 51 12.42 -11.58 3.02
CA GLU A 51 13.22 -11.73 4.25
C GLU A 51 12.37 -11.95 5.50
N SER A 52 11.04 -11.91 5.37
CA SER A 52 10.15 -12.00 6.52
C SER A 52 10.26 -13.32 7.27
N LYS A 53 10.22 -13.23 8.60
CA LYS A 53 10.14 -14.38 9.52
C LYS A 53 8.70 -14.83 9.77
N ILE A 54 7.72 -14.04 9.36
CA ILE A 54 6.30 -14.36 9.50
C ILE A 54 5.92 -15.30 8.34
N PHE A 55 5.36 -16.46 8.69
CA PHE A 55 5.07 -17.54 7.75
C PHE A 55 4.15 -17.09 6.62
N GLU A 56 3.13 -16.30 6.95
CA GLU A 56 2.14 -15.80 6.00
C GLU A 56 2.78 -14.89 4.94
N TYR A 57 3.64 -13.97 5.35
CA TYR A 57 4.33 -13.05 4.43
C TYR A 57 5.29 -13.80 3.51
N ARG A 58 6.03 -14.78 4.04
CA ARG A 58 6.91 -15.62 3.21
C ARG A 58 6.11 -16.42 2.18
N LYS A 59 4.98 -16.98 2.57
CA LYS A 59 4.11 -17.75 1.67
C LYS A 59 3.52 -16.89 0.55
N ILE A 60 3.27 -15.59 0.81
CA ILE A 60 2.92 -14.63 -0.24
C ILE A 60 4.09 -14.47 -1.23
N TYR A 61 5.31 -14.22 -0.73
CA TYR A 61 6.49 -14.09 -1.59
C TYR A 61 6.71 -15.33 -2.45
N GLU A 62 6.66 -16.53 -1.86
CA GLU A 62 6.82 -17.80 -2.58
C GLU A 62 5.76 -17.98 -3.68
N ASN A 63 4.52 -17.50 -3.46
CA ASN A 63 3.49 -17.51 -4.49
C ASN A 63 3.83 -16.57 -5.65
N VAL A 64 4.28 -15.35 -5.35
CA VAL A 64 4.69 -14.37 -6.37
C VAL A 64 5.87 -14.90 -7.18
N GLU A 65 6.89 -15.43 -6.51
CA GLU A 65 8.10 -15.98 -7.11
C GLU A 65 7.77 -17.20 -8.00
N LYS A 66 6.98 -18.15 -7.48
CA LYS A 66 6.59 -19.36 -8.21
C LYS A 66 5.83 -19.05 -9.50
N ASN A 67 4.97 -18.04 -9.48
CA ASN A 67 4.15 -17.65 -10.62
C ASN A 67 4.80 -16.56 -11.50
N ASN A 68 5.99 -16.07 -11.12
CA ASN A 68 6.67 -14.95 -11.76
C ASN A 68 5.78 -13.69 -11.87
N ASN A 69 5.01 -13.39 -10.83
CA ASN A 69 4.05 -12.28 -10.79
C ASN A 69 4.69 -10.95 -10.35
N PHE A 70 5.92 -10.69 -10.79
CA PHE A 70 6.59 -9.41 -10.55
C PHE A 70 6.19 -8.39 -11.62
N VAL A 71 5.93 -7.15 -11.20
CA VAL A 71 5.64 -6.03 -12.09
C VAL A 71 6.78 -5.00 -12.04
N LEU A 72 6.98 -4.26 -13.13
CA LEU A 72 8.05 -3.25 -13.21
C LEU A 72 7.61 -1.87 -12.73
N THR A 73 6.31 -1.56 -12.83
CA THR A 73 5.77 -0.25 -12.49
C THR A 73 4.44 -0.38 -11.75
N LYS A 74 4.04 0.68 -11.05
CA LYS A 74 2.76 0.74 -10.32
C LYS A 74 1.55 0.59 -11.25
N GLU A 75 1.60 1.19 -12.43
CA GLU A 75 0.52 1.17 -13.42
C GLU A 75 0.28 -0.26 -13.91
N ASN A 76 1.35 -1.03 -14.12
CA ASN A 76 1.24 -2.43 -14.46
C ASN A 76 0.59 -3.24 -13.33
N GLY A 77 0.92 -2.94 -12.06
CA GLY A 77 0.27 -3.55 -10.90
C GLY A 77 -1.23 -3.26 -10.85
N PHE A 78 -1.62 -2.00 -10.99
CA PHE A 78 -3.03 -1.58 -11.02
C PHE A 78 -3.80 -2.22 -12.18
N ASN A 79 -3.22 -2.22 -13.39
CA ASN A 79 -3.83 -2.87 -14.55
C ASN A 79 -4.05 -4.38 -14.33
N LYS A 80 -3.17 -5.08 -13.63
CA LYS A 80 -3.37 -6.50 -13.32
C LYS A 80 -4.58 -6.74 -12.42
N VAL A 81 -4.82 -5.84 -11.47
CA VAL A 81 -5.93 -5.92 -10.51
C VAL A 81 -7.25 -5.55 -11.16
N VAL A 82 -7.31 -4.45 -11.93
CA VAL A 82 -8.54 -4.02 -12.62
C VAL A 82 -9.05 -5.09 -13.59
N ASN A 83 -8.15 -5.79 -14.28
CA ASN A 83 -8.52 -6.78 -15.29
C ASN A 83 -8.93 -8.15 -14.73
N ASN A 84 -8.73 -8.43 -13.44
CA ASN A 84 -9.08 -9.73 -12.85
C ASN A 84 -9.36 -9.60 -11.35
N GLU A 85 -10.58 -9.97 -10.95
CA GLU A 85 -11.07 -9.96 -9.57
C GLU A 85 -10.24 -10.82 -8.59
N ASN A 86 -9.50 -11.81 -9.08
CA ASN A 86 -8.68 -12.68 -8.24
C ASN A 86 -7.24 -12.17 -8.09
N ASN A 87 -6.91 -11.03 -8.69
CA ASN A 87 -5.57 -10.44 -8.61
C ASN A 87 -5.51 -9.40 -7.51
N VAL A 88 -4.43 -9.45 -6.73
CA VAL A 88 -4.13 -8.51 -5.66
C VAL A 88 -2.75 -7.92 -5.92
N PHE A 89 -2.64 -6.61 -5.79
CA PHE A 89 -1.37 -5.90 -5.87
C PHE A 89 -0.94 -5.45 -4.47
N ILE A 90 0.27 -5.85 -4.06
CA ILE A 90 0.85 -5.48 -2.78
C ILE A 90 1.89 -4.40 -3.04
N SER A 91 1.64 -3.21 -2.52
CA SER A 91 2.50 -2.06 -2.78
C SER A 91 2.43 -1.03 -1.66
N GLU A 92 3.20 0.04 -1.81
CA GLU A 92 3.22 1.10 -0.82
C GLU A 92 1.95 1.98 -0.92
N GLN A 93 1.29 2.31 0.19
CA GLN A 93 0.05 3.09 0.22
C GLN A 93 0.22 4.48 -0.41
N VAL A 94 1.37 5.11 -0.18
CA VAL A 94 1.68 6.44 -0.74
C VAL A 94 1.60 6.48 -2.28
N ILE A 95 1.74 5.33 -2.95
CA ILE A 95 1.68 5.22 -4.41
C ILE A 95 0.29 5.62 -4.95
N ILE A 96 -0.78 5.47 -4.16
CA ILE A 96 -2.14 5.88 -4.55
C ILE A 96 -2.58 7.21 -3.93
N MET A 97 -1.91 7.69 -2.88
CA MET A 97 -2.34 8.89 -2.15
C MET A 97 -1.97 10.19 -2.86
N ASN A 98 -1.04 10.17 -3.81
CA ASN A 98 -0.70 11.36 -4.58
C ASN A 98 -1.86 11.76 -5.51
N SER A 99 -2.25 13.04 -5.44
CA SER A 99 -3.39 13.62 -6.18
C SER A 99 -3.34 13.41 -7.70
N ASN A 100 -2.14 13.37 -8.30
CA ASN A 100 -1.96 13.09 -9.72
C ASN A 100 -2.26 11.63 -10.09
N ASP A 101 -1.94 10.68 -9.21
CA ASP A 101 -2.19 9.25 -9.42
C ASP A 101 -3.67 8.92 -9.18
N HIS A 102 -4.29 9.55 -8.17
CA HIS A 102 -5.71 9.40 -7.87
C HIS A 102 -6.60 9.80 -9.06
N ASN A 103 -6.29 10.90 -9.74
CA ASN A 103 -7.08 11.37 -10.88
C ASN A 103 -7.01 10.42 -12.10
N SER A 104 -5.99 9.57 -12.19
CA SER A 104 -5.91 8.53 -13.23
C SER A 104 -6.70 7.26 -12.89
N LEU A 105 -7.03 7.09 -11.60
CA LEU A 105 -7.80 5.99 -11.02
C LEU A 105 -9.29 6.36 -10.80
N SER A 106 -9.73 7.49 -11.35
CA SER A 106 -11.00 8.18 -11.12
C SER A 106 -12.28 7.35 -11.31
N ASP A 107 -12.19 6.15 -11.86
CA ASP A 107 -13.32 5.25 -12.07
C ASP A 107 -13.64 4.37 -10.85
N CYS A 108 -13.00 4.59 -9.71
CA CYS A 108 -13.28 3.83 -8.49
C CYS A 108 -13.20 2.31 -8.68
N GLU A 109 -12.31 1.85 -9.57
CA GLU A 109 -12.19 0.43 -9.89
C GLU A 109 -11.29 -0.33 -8.91
N LEU A 110 -10.54 0.38 -8.06
CA LEU A 110 -9.64 -0.16 -7.06
C LEU A 110 -10.04 0.25 -5.64
N MET A 111 -9.93 -0.71 -4.73
CA MET A 111 -10.02 -0.52 -3.29
C MET A 111 -8.71 -0.98 -2.63
N SER A 112 -8.40 -0.41 -1.48
CA SER A 112 -7.36 -0.89 -0.59
C SER A 112 -7.95 -1.40 0.71
N LEU A 113 -7.29 -2.35 1.35
CA LEU A 113 -7.61 -2.66 2.75
C LEU A 113 -7.30 -1.44 3.61
N ASP A 114 -8.29 -0.97 4.38
CA ASP A 114 -8.23 0.26 5.18
C ASP A 114 -7.12 0.26 6.25
N ASN A 115 -6.72 -0.93 6.72
CA ASN A 115 -5.57 -1.07 7.61
C ASN A 115 -4.34 -1.53 6.84
N SER A 116 -3.25 -0.79 7.02
CA SER A 116 -1.96 -1.24 6.49
C SER A 116 -1.49 -2.49 7.20
N ILE A 117 -1.01 -3.42 6.39
CA ILE A 117 -0.50 -4.70 6.83
C ILE A 117 0.87 -4.54 7.50
N ILE A 118 1.56 -3.44 7.21
CA ILE A 118 2.93 -3.18 7.63
C ILE A 118 3.11 -1.70 7.96
N GLU A 119 3.45 -1.42 9.22
CA GLU A 119 3.94 -0.11 9.64
C GLU A 119 5.43 0.04 9.23
N ARG A 120 5.73 1.02 8.37
CA ARG A 120 7.11 1.36 7.97
C ARG A 120 7.27 2.87 7.86
N GLY A 121 8.43 3.40 8.25
CA GLY A 121 8.72 4.82 8.08
C GLY A 121 9.54 5.10 6.83
N PHE A 122 9.31 6.26 6.20
CA PHE A 122 10.30 6.85 5.30
C PHE A 122 11.35 7.60 6.12
N GLY A 123 12.61 7.50 5.69
CA GLY A 123 13.75 8.15 6.34
C GLY A 123 14.68 8.78 5.32
N ILE A 124 15.42 9.79 5.75
CA ILE A 124 16.45 10.43 4.94
C ILE A 124 17.78 9.74 5.25
N ALA A 125 18.36 9.06 4.26
CA ALA A 125 19.64 8.38 4.41
C ALA A 125 20.79 9.39 4.26
N THR A 126 21.82 9.24 5.11
CA THR A 126 23.07 10.00 5.03
C THR A 126 24.26 9.05 4.98
N GLU A 127 25.40 9.52 4.49
CA GLU A 127 26.65 8.75 4.51
C GLU A 127 27.05 8.40 5.95
N ILE A 128 27.58 7.19 6.14
CA ILE A 128 28.02 6.70 7.44
C ILE A 128 29.13 7.62 7.97
N GLY A 129 28.93 8.19 9.17
CA GLY A 129 29.86 9.11 9.80
C GLY A 129 29.67 10.59 9.41
N SER A 130 28.68 10.91 8.56
CA SER A 130 28.35 12.29 8.23
C SER A 130 27.75 13.04 9.42
N HIS A 131 28.18 14.28 9.64
CA HIS A 131 27.60 15.19 10.63
C HIS A 131 26.14 15.55 10.32
N LEU A 132 25.72 15.41 9.05
CA LEU A 132 24.37 15.73 8.60
C LEU A 132 23.31 14.85 9.25
N GLY A 133 23.62 13.60 9.60
CA GLY A 133 22.64 12.67 10.17
C GLY A 133 22.03 13.20 11.47
N LEU A 134 22.86 13.73 12.38
CA LEU A 134 22.38 14.30 13.65
C LEU A 134 21.60 15.59 13.43
N MET A 135 22.10 16.48 12.55
CA MET A 135 21.44 17.76 12.27
C MET A 135 20.07 17.55 11.63
N LEU A 136 19.96 16.66 10.64
CA LEU A 136 18.70 16.34 9.98
C LEU A 136 17.70 15.69 10.94
N ASN A 137 18.16 14.81 11.83
CA ASN A 137 17.29 14.22 12.84
C ASN A 137 16.71 15.26 13.79
N GLN A 138 17.52 16.23 14.24
CA GLN A 138 17.03 17.31 15.10
C GLN A 138 15.98 18.16 14.39
N VAL A 139 16.29 18.66 13.19
CA VAL A 139 15.35 19.46 12.40
C VAL A 139 14.06 18.69 12.09
N LEU A 140 14.15 17.40 11.79
CA LEU A 140 12.96 16.58 11.53
C LEU A 140 12.06 16.46 12.77
N LEU A 141 12.64 16.37 13.97
CA LEU A 141 11.88 16.36 15.21
C LEU A 141 11.22 17.70 15.49
N ASP A 142 11.92 18.81 15.22
CA ASP A 142 11.38 20.16 15.36
C ASP A 142 10.17 20.34 14.42
N LEU A 143 10.32 20.02 13.13
CA LEU A 143 9.24 20.06 12.13
C LEU A 143 8.05 19.17 12.50
N GLN A 144 8.31 18.02 13.12
CA GLN A 144 7.24 17.13 13.61
C GLN A 144 6.52 17.74 14.81
N SER A 145 7.26 18.29 15.77
CA SER A 145 6.70 18.91 16.97
C SER A 145 5.90 20.18 16.70
N GLU A 146 6.29 20.92 15.66
CA GLU A 146 5.60 22.12 15.19
C GLU A 146 4.38 21.81 14.31
N GLY A 147 4.16 20.55 13.94
CA GLY A 147 3.05 20.12 13.08
C GLY A 147 3.26 20.39 11.58
N ILE A 148 4.42 20.94 11.18
CA ILE A 148 4.72 21.28 9.78
C ILE A 148 4.68 20.05 8.87
N LEU A 149 5.12 18.88 9.37
CA LEU A 149 5.04 17.65 8.59
C LEU A 149 3.58 17.23 8.32
N ASP A 150 2.68 17.46 9.27
CA ASP A 150 1.26 17.18 9.09
C ASP A 150 0.61 18.18 8.13
N ASP A 151 0.99 19.45 8.19
CA ASP A 151 0.55 20.47 7.22
C ASP A 151 1.02 20.15 5.80
N LEU A 152 2.27 19.71 5.65
CA LEU A 152 2.80 19.25 4.35
C LEU A 152 2.06 18.01 3.87
N LYS A 153 1.83 17.04 4.76
CA LYS A 153 1.05 15.86 4.42
C LYS A 153 -0.34 16.28 3.96
N GLN A 154 -0.99 17.17 4.69
CA GLN A 154 -2.29 17.71 4.34
C GLN A 154 -2.24 18.40 2.97
N LYS A 155 -1.27 19.26 2.72
CA LYS A 155 -1.13 19.97 1.44
C LYS A 155 -0.96 19.05 0.24
N TRP A 156 -0.17 17.99 0.37
CA TRP A 156 0.15 17.09 -0.76
C TRP A 156 -0.81 15.91 -0.88
N PHE A 157 -1.51 15.57 0.21
CA PHE A 157 -2.39 14.41 0.30
C PHE A 157 -3.84 14.74 0.76
N ASN A 158 -4.30 16.01 0.81
CA ASN A 158 -5.68 16.36 1.25
C ASN A 158 -6.75 15.82 0.29
N ASN A 159 -7.25 14.61 0.58
CA ASN A 159 -8.55 14.24 1.12
C ASN A 159 -9.86 15.04 0.86
N ASP A 160 -9.93 16.11 0.07
CA ASP A 160 -11.24 16.61 -0.42
C ASP A 160 -11.77 15.80 -1.61
N ASN A 161 -10.92 14.93 -2.19
CA ASN A 161 -11.29 13.99 -3.25
C ASN A 161 -11.07 12.54 -2.82
N ASN A 162 -11.18 12.28 -1.51
CA ASN A 162 -10.90 10.98 -0.96
C ASN A 162 -11.74 9.89 -1.60
N LEU A 163 -11.04 8.88 -2.13
CA LEU A 163 -11.41 7.47 -2.19
C LEU A 163 -12.92 7.27 -2.21
N CYS A 164 -13.47 7.11 -3.41
CA CYS A 164 -14.66 6.32 -3.70
C CYS A 164 -15.47 5.97 -2.46
N ASP A 165 -16.30 6.92 -2.05
CA ASP A 165 -17.10 6.86 -0.85
C ASP A 165 -17.95 5.57 -0.89
N VAL A 166 -17.47 4.53 -0.20
CA VAL A 166 -18.11 3.20 -0.17
C VAL A 166 -19.51 3.32 0.47
N THR A 167 -19.81 4.42 1.16
CA THR A 167 -21.13 4.68 1.71
C THR A 167 -22.19 5.08 0.67
N LYS A 168 -21.81 5.36 -0.60
CA LYS A 168 -22.77 5.60 -1.69
C LYS A 168 -23.18 4.36 -2.47
N HIS A 169 -22.61 3.19 -2.17
CA HIS A 169 -22.90 1.95 -2.87
C HIS A 169 -23.54 0.85 -2.02
N ASP A 170 -24.15 1.22 -0.90
CA ASP A 170 -25.10 0.35 -0.21
C ASP A 170 -26.54 0.91 -0.31
N PHE A 171 -27.45 -0.03 -0.55
CA PHE A 171 -28.92 0.08 -0.57
C PHE A 171 -29.58 0.58 -1.86
N VAL A 172 -29.60 -0.29 -2.87
CA VAL A 172 -30.88 -0.58 -3.54
C VAL A 172 -31.18 -2.05 -3.32
N GLU A 173 -31.84 -2.36 -2.21
CA GLU A 173 -32.63 -3.58 -2.07
C GLU A 173 -33.79 -3.55 -3.08
N SER A 174 -33.96 -4.68 -3.78
CA SER A 174 -35.18 -5.18 -4.45
C SER A 174 -35.91 -4.28 -5.46
#